data_AF-A0A2R9SN45-F1
#
_entry.id   AF-A0A2R9SN45-F1
#
_cell.length_a   1.000
_cell.length_b   1.000
_cell.length_c   1.000
_cell.angle_alpha   90.00
_cell.angle_beta   90.00
_cell.angle_gamma   90.00
#
_symmetry.space_group_name_H-M   'P 1'
#
loop_
_entity.id
_entity.type
_entity.pdbx_description
1 polymer ?
#
loop_
_entity_poly.entity_id
_entity_poly.type
_entity_poly.pdbx_seq_one_letter_code
_entity_poly.pdbx_strand_id
1 'polypeptide(L)'
;MKSTVKSTIFILFLLALLTACGAEEDTTGTSSVPAPAENEVVNNTVSASTEAKEETQLFTGESFSFSYPSSWKDADLNIPQVVAAFVNPNPKGGFVDNLNLIIEESSATPEEAANLSAQGLSNGDGGELIQNYKKLNYVDVPEKAAGILEAEYTHGELNQQVVLTQYFVSNGNALYTLSTSYSKTSYDNGGKATIQNILDSFKITESAMNSIDTSANADSSLEGFTEENIFAEMMAYIIPTEIEDGALDEKTYNYIIQHHQLFPAVTPEDQKSAKAEVDPTITSRHLLKNLNPYLDKMMEVSGYVIDITEEELDGGITIAEIHIIDDNDNSIVGFYANSTGDILEDDYVTLRGVPATYYSFDNISGGTTISILLGVSTIDKVE
;
A
#
# COMPACT_ATOMS: atom_id res chain seq x y z
N MET A 1 -13.24 9.51 21.67
CA MET A 1 -11.91 10.08 21.99
C MET A 1 -11.00 9.64 20.87
N LYS A 2 -10.59 10.55 19.97
CA LYS A 2 -9.97 10.21 18.68
C LYS A 2 -8.68 9.40 18.87
N SER A 3 -8.67 8.15 18.40
CA SER A 3 -7.45 7.36 18.22
C SER A 3 -6.89 7.72 16.85
N THR A 4 -5.82 8.49 16.84
CA THR A 4 -5.02 8.76 15.64
C THR A 4 -4.23 7.50 15.29
N VAL A 5 -4.76 6.64 14.43
CA VAL A 5 -3.95 5.59 13.79
C VAL A 5 -3.28 6.24 12.58
N LYS A 6 -1.95 6.35 12.66
CA LYS A 6 -1.09 6.86 11.60
C LYS A 6 -1.07 5.83 10.46
N SER A 7 -1.63 6.17 9.30
CA SER A 7 -1.24 5.50 8.06
C SER A 7 0.26 5.71 7.88
N THR A 8 1.04 4.65 8.08
CA THR A 8 2.51 4.70 8.07
C THR A 8 2.93 4.16 6.71
N ILE A 9 3.16 5.05 5.75
CA ILE A 9 3.85 4.69 4.51
C ILE A 9 5.21 4.09 4.88
N PHE A 10 5.50 2.88 4.39
CA PHE A 10 6.69 2.17 4.76
C PHE A 10 7.87 2.69 3.93
N ILE A 11 8.52 3.75 4.41
CA ILE A 11 9.73 4.27 3.76
C ILE A 11 10.88 3.33 4.07
N LEU A 12 11.10 2.33 3.21
CA LEU A 12 12.23 1.44 3.36
C LEU A 12 13.50 2.05 2.75
N PHE A 13 14.54 2.15 3.56
CA PHE A 13 15.88 2.54 3.11
C PHE A 13 16.78 1.33 2.93
N LEU A 14 17.33 1.21 1.73
CA LEU A 14 18.50 0.38 1.52
C LEU A 14 19.71 1.01 2.20
N LEU A 15 20.08 0.45 3.33
CA LEU A 15 21.34 0.74 4.00
C LEU A 15 22.21 -0.50 3.84
N ALA A 16 22.75 -0.66 2.64
CA ALA A 16 23.67 -1.74 2.35
C ALA A 16 24.95 -1.54 3.20
N LEU A 17 25.05 -2.30 4.30
CA LEU A 17 26.29 -2.51 5.03
C LEU A 17 27.19 -3.46 4.23
N LEU A 18 27.62 -3.04 3.04
CA LEU A 18 28.81 -3.64 2.45
C LEU A 18 30.02 -3.04 3.15
N THR A 19 30.39 -3.67 4.26
CA THR A 19 31.80 -3.61 4.68
C THR A 19 32.61 -4.08 3.48
N ALA A 20 33.51 -3.22 3.01
CA ALA A 20 34.53 -3.58 2.03
C ALA A 20 35.49 -4.62 2.67
N CYS A 21 35.03 -5.84 2.85
CA CYS A 21 35.84 -6.99 3.23
C CYS A 21 36.08 -7.81 1.96
N GLY A 22 37.16 -7.48 1.28
CA GLY A 22 37.56 -8.15 0.05
C GLY A 22 38.82 -7.56 -0.57
N ALA A 23 39.78 -7.13 0.25
CA ALA A 23 41.17 -7.09 -0.20
C ALA A 23 41.76 -8.43 0.24
N GLU A 24 41.88 -9.36 -0.71
CA GLU A 24 42.72 -10.54 -0.55
C GLU A 24 44.09 -10.09 -0.05
N GLU A 25 44.52 -10.68 1.06
CA GLU A 25 45.92 -10.67 1.46
C GLU A 25 46.73 -11.30 0.33
N ASP A 26 47.38 -10.47 -0.48
CA ASP A 26 48.57 -10.89 -1.19
C ASP A 26 49.77 -10.20 -0.55
N THR A 27 50.34 -10.90 0.42
CA THR A 27 51.67 -10.63 0.94
C THR A 27 52.68 -10.74 -0.22
N THR A 28 53.34 -9.64 -0.58
CA THR A 28 54.81 -9.57 -0.74
C THR A 28 55.29 -8.17 -1.18
N GLY A 29 56.34 -7.67 -0.49
CA GLY A 29 57.45 -7.00 -1.16
C GLY A 29 57.44 -5.48 -1.31
N THR A 30 57.84 -4.79 -0.23
CA THR A 30 58.76 -3.64 -0.17
C THR A 30 59.14 -2.90 -1.48
N SER A 31 58.86 -1.60 -1.60
CA SER A 31 59.88 -0.53 -1.49
C SER A 31 59.53 0.80 -2.22
N SER A 32 59.76 1.90 -1.48
CA SER A 32 60.23 3.23 -1.89
C SER A 32 59.40 4.15 -2.81
N VAL A 33 58.91 5.22 -2.18
CA VAL A 33 58.66 6.57 -2.72
C VAL A 33 59.96 7.14 -3.34
N PRO A 34 59.89 7.87 -4.47
CA PRO A 34 60.03 9.34 -4.40
C PRO A 34 59.14 10.13 -5.38
N ALA A 35 58.65 11.28 -4.92
CA ALA A 35 58.34 12.46 -5.75
C ALA A 35 59.50 13.48 -5.61
N PRO A 36 59.54 14.66 -6.29
CA PRO A 36 58.70 15.19 -7.38
C PRO A 36 59.52 15.86 -8.54
N ALA A 37 58.87 16.29 -9.63
CA ALA A 37 59.33 17.43 -10.45
C ALA A 37 58.20 18.02 -11.32
N GLU A 38 58.32 19.33 -11.55
CA GLU A 38 57.33 20.32 -12.01
C GLU A 38 56.95 20.32 -13.50
N ASN A 39 55.75 20.88 -13.74
CA ASN A 39 55.30 21.73 -14.85
C ASN A 39 55.70 21.41 -16.31
N GLU A 40 54.70 21.10 -17.14
CA GLU A 40 54.57 21.76 -18.45
C GLU A 40 53.11 21.81 -18.96
N VAL A 41 52.60 23.05 -19.00
CA VAL A 41 51.76 23.69 -20.03
C VAL A 41 50.66 22.88 -20.74
N VAL A 42 49.44 23.30 -20.38
CA VAL A 42 48.17 23.17 -21.11
C VAL A 42 48.35 23.32 -22.63
N ASN A 43 47.96 22.29 -23.38
CA ASN A 43 47.51 22.46 -24.76
C ASN A 43 46.10 21.89 -24.89
N ASN A 44 45.13 22.81 -24.95
CA ASN A 44 43.74 22.57 -25.30
C ASN A 44 43.69 21.85 -26.66
N THR A 45 43.39 20.56 -26.63
CA THR A 45 42.69 19.91 -27.73
C THR A 45 41.35 19.49 -27.17
N VAL A 46 40.30 20.20 -27.62
CA VAL A 46 38.90 19.86 -27.40
C VAL A 46 38.68 18.47 -28.02
N SER A 47 38.99 17.44 -27.26
CA SER A 47 38.43 16.12 -27.48
C SER A 47 37.05 16.21 -26.86
N ALA A 48 36.03 16.28 -27.71
CA ALA A 48 34.68 15.99 -27.30
C ALA A 48 34.73 14.64 -26.58
N SER A 49 34.70 14.67 -25.25
CA SER A 49 34.46 13.49 -24.44
C SER A 49 33.08 13.04 -24.83
N THR A 50 33.03 12.08 -25.74
CA THR A 50 31.87 11.23 -25.90
C THR A 50 31.74 10.59 -24.53
N GLU A 51 30.83 11.09 -23.70
CA GLU A 51 30.46 10.42 -22.46
C GLU A 51 30.19 8.98 -22.85
N ALA A 52 31.06 8.06 -22.41
CA ALA A 52 30.88 6.66 -22.69
C ALA A 52 29.52 6.30 -22.09
N LYS A 53 28.55 6.01 -22.95
CA LYS A 53 27.20 5.68 -22.55
C LYS A 53 27.30 4.50 -21.60
N GLU A 54 26.95 4.72 -20.33
CA GLU A 54 27.02 3.70 -19.30
C GLU A 54 26.18 2.49 -19.75
N GLU A 55 26.77 1.30 -19.73
CA GLU A 55 26.12 0.08 -20.19
C GLU A 55 25.04 -0.32 -19.20
N THR A 56 23.79 -0.46 -19.64
CA THR A 56 22.64 -0.79 -18.79
C THR A 56 22.13 -2.20 -19.03
N GLN A 57 21.62 -2.83 -17.97
CA GLN A 57 20.92 -4.11 -18.01
C GLN A 57 19.46 -3.94 -17.60
N LEU A 58 18.58 -4.80 -18.11
CA LEU A 58 17.14 -4.78 -17.83
C LEU A 58 16.84 -5.65 -16.61
N PHE A 59 16.18 -5.09 -15.61
CA PHE A 59 15.47 -5.84 -14.57
C PHE A 59 14.02 -6.05 -15.00
N THR A 60 13.46 -7.23 -14.73
CA THR A 60 12.06 -7.56 -15.01
C THR A 60 11.48 -8.25 -13.77
N GLY A 61 10.52 -7.58 -13.14
CA GLY A 61 9.65 -8.16 -12.12
C GLY A 61 8.36 -8.69 -12.75
N GLU A 62 7.41 -9.11 -11.91
CA GLU A 62 6.13 -9.68 -12.37
C GLU A 62 5.27 -8.67 -13.12
N SER A 63 5.19 -7.44 -12.63
CA SER A 63 4.32 -6.37 -13.17
C SER A 63 5.07 -5.15 -13.70
N PHE A 64 6.41 -5.13 -13.61
CA PHE A 64 7.24 -3.96 -13.92
C PHE A 64 8.59 -4.33 -14.51
N SER A 65 9.25 -3.35 -15.11
CA SER A 65 10.63 -3.45 -15.58
C SER A 65 11.32 -2.10 -15.53
N PHE A 66 12.63 -2.10 -15.36
CA PHE A 66 13.46 -0.90 -15.51
C PHE A 66 14.90 -1.30 -15.85
N SER A 67 15.61 -0.40 -16.51
CA SER A 67 17.04 -0.55 -16.79
C SER A 67 17.86 0.12 -15.69
N TYR A 68 18.99 -0.49 -15.33
CA TYR A 68 19.95 0.05 -14.37
C TYR A 68 21.38 -0.26 -14.83
N PRO A 69 22.42 0.40 -14.28
CA PRO A 69 23.79 0.16 -14.73
C PRO A 69 24.22 -1.30 -14.55
N SER A 70 24.83 -1.87 -15.58
CA SER A 70 25.27 -3.28 -15.58
C SER A 70 26.39 -3.56 -14.59
N SER A 71 27.07 -2.50 -14.13
CA SER A 71 28.11 -2.55 -13.11
C SER A 71 27.56 -2.71 -11.69
N TRP A 72 26.28 -2.43 -11.47
CA TRP A 72 25.65 -2.52 -10.15
C TRP A 72 25.35 -3.97 -9.78
N LYS A 73 25.44 -4.28 -8.49
CA LYS A 73 25.25 -5.63 -7.96
C LYS A 73 23.98 -5.69 -7.12
N ASP A 74 23.37 -6.86 -7.06
CA ASP A 74 22.30 -7.14 -6.11
C ASP A 74 22.79 -6.91 -4.68
N ALA A 75 21.96 -6.29 -3.85
CA ALA A 75 22.28 -6.00 -2.46
C ALA A 75 22.04 -7.18 -1.51
N ASP A 76 21.42 -8.27 -1.98
CA ASP A 76 21.05 -9.49 -1.23
C ASP A 76 20.34 -9.16 0.09
N LEU A 77 19.11 -8.67 -0.03
CA LEU A 77 18.31 -8.24 1.11
C LEU A 77 17.20 -9.22 1.40
N ASN A 78 17.15 -9.71 2.63
CA ASN A 78 16.05 -10.50 3.13
C ASN A 78 14.97 -9.61 3.77
N ILE A 79 14.44 -8.66 2.99
CA ILE A 79 13.36 -7.77 3.44
C ILE A 79 12.14 -8.07 2.55
N PRO A 80 11.04 -8.64 3.11
CA PRO A 80 9.91 -9.13 2.33
C PRO A 80 9.25 -8.09 1.40
N GLN A 81 9.34 -6.81 1.73
CA GLN A 81 8.71 -5.70 0.99
C GLN A 81 9.60 -5.17 -0.16
N VAL A 82 10.87 -5.58 -0.24
CA VAL A 82 11.80 -5.14 -1.30
C VAL A 82 11.76 -6.11 -2.46
N VAL A 83 11.32 -5.62 -3.60
CA VAL A 83 11.22 -6.44 -4.82
C VAL A 83 12.45 -6.31 -5.72
N ALA A 84 13.25 -5.26 -5.54
CA ALA A 84 14.53 -5.09 -6.22
C ALA A 84 15.47 -4.19 -5.41
N ALA A 85 16.76 -4.52 -5.38
CA ALA A 85 17.76 -3.81 -4.60
C ALA A 85 19.14 -3.92 -5.25
N PHE A 86 19.76 -2.79 -5.56
CA PHE A 86 21.05 -2.74 -6.24
C PHE A 86 21.97 -1.71 -5.62
N VAL A 87 23.27 -2.00 -5.65
CA VAL A 87 24.33 -1.14 -5.13
C VAL A 87 25.40 -0.93 -6.19
N ASN A 88 25.94 0.28 -6.25
CA ASN A 88 27.12 0.59 -7.04
C ASN A 88 28.37 0.08 -6.29
N PRO A 89 29.11 -0.92 -6.80
CA PRO A 89 30.32 -1.39 -6.14
C PRO A 89 31.47 -0.39 -6.21
N ASN A 90 31.39 0.64 -7.07
CA ASN A 90 32.43 1.65 -7.28
C ASN A 90 31.83 3.06 -7.24
N PRO A 91 31.31 3.52 -6.09
CA PRO A 91 30.77 4.87 -5.97
C PRO A 91 31.90 5.90 -6.10
N LYS A 92 31.57 7.09 -6.63
CA LYS A 92 32.52 8.20 -6.74
C LYS A 92 32.63 9.02 -5.44
N GLY A 93 31.76 8.76 -4.46
CA GLY A 93 31.84 9.29 -3.10
C GLY A 93 32.00 8.18 -2.06
N GLY A 94 32.01 8.55 -0.77
CA GLY A 94 32.18 7.57 0.33
C GLY A 94 30.88 6.93 0.83
N PHE A 95 29.75 7.23 0.18
CA PHE A 95 28.48 6.56 0.37
C PHE A 95 28.26 5.61 -0.80
N VAL A 96 27.78 4.40 -0.51
CA VAL A 96 27.49 3.39 -1.52
C VAL A 96 26.19 3.75 -2.23
N ASP A 97 26.32 4.31 -3.43
CA ASP A 97 25.16 4.66 -4.26
C ASP A 97 24.27 3.42 -4.46
N ASN A 98 22.96 3.57 -4.30
CA ASN A 98 22.05 2.43 -4.33
C ASN A 98 20.69 2.79 -4.93
N LEU A 99 19.98 1.73 -5.31
CA LEU A 99 18.61 1.76 -5.82
C LEU A 99 17.84 0.67 -5.11
N ASN A 100 16.60 0.97 -4.74
CA ASN A 100 15.65 -0.02 -4.30
C ASN A 100 14.27 0.26 -4.84
N LEU A 101 13.47 -0.80 -4.92
CA LEU A 101 12.07 -0.72 -5.30
C LEU A 101 11.26 -1.50 -4.27
N ILE A 102 10.25 -0.82 -3.75
CA ILE A 102 9.16 -1.43 -2.99
C ILE A 102 7.87 -1.31 -3.80
N ILE A 103 6.99 -2.28 -3.60
CA ILE A 103 5.63 -2.26 -4.11
C ILE A 103 4.72 -2.44 -2.92
N GLU A 104 3.84 -1.48 -2.72
CA GLU A 104 2.86 -1.50 -1.63
C GLU A 104 1.47 -1.49 -2.25
N GLU A 105 0.54 -2.24 -1.66
CA GLU A 105 -0.89 -2.06 -1.93
C GLU A 105 -1.27 -0.69 -1.39
N SER A 106 -1.38 0.26 -2.30
CA SER A 106 -1.60 1.66 -1.96
C SER A 106 -2.18 2.35 -3.16
N SER A 107 -3.19 3.13 -2.86
CA SER A 107 -3.89 3.95 -3.81
C SER A 107 -3.45 5.42 -3.73
N ALA A 108 -2.37 5.69 -3.00
CA ALA A 108 -1.85 7.04 -2.87
C ALA A 108 -1.48 7.58 -4.24
N THR A 109 -1.87 8.82 -4.52
CA THR A 109 -1.34 9.51 -5.68
C THR A 109 0.17 9.68 -5.53
N PRO A 110 0.94 9.79 -6.64
CA PRO A 110 2.36 10.08 -6.54
C PRO A 110 2.69 11.33 -5.71
N GLU A 111 1.79 12.32 -5.70
CA GLU A 111 1.94 13.54 -4.91
C GLU A 111 1.71 13.30 -3.41
N GLU A 112 0.66 12.57 -3.04
CA GLU A 112 0.41 12.15 -1.65
C GLU A 112 1.58 11.33 -1.11
N ALA A 113 2.02 10.32 -1.85
CA ALA A 113 3.15 9.47 -1.48
C ALA A 113 4.44 10.29 -1.28
N ALA A 114 4.73 11.22 -2.19
CA ALA A 114 5.87 12.12 -2.05
C ALA A 114 5.75 13.04 -0.83
N ASN A 115 4.56 13.56 -0.53
CA ASN A 115 4.34 14.45 0.61
C ASN A 115 4.46 13.70 1.94
N LEU A 116 3.90 12.50 2.03
CA LEU A 116 4.00 11.64 3.20
C LEU A 116 5.43 11.15 3.42
N SER A 117 6.14 10.73 2.35
CA SER A 117 7.56 10.38 2.44
C SER A 117 8.41 11.55 2.96
N ALA A 118 8.21 12.75 2.39
CA ALA A 118 8.93 13.93 2.81
C ALA A 118 8.60 14.34 4.25
N GLN A 119 7.34 14.19 4.67
CA GLN A 119 6.91 14.48 6.03
C GLN A 119 7.52 13.48 7.03
N GLY A 120 7.47 12.20 6.73
CA GLY A 120 8.06 11.14 7.54
C GLY A 120 9.56 11.36 7.77
N LEU A 121 10.30 11.58 6.68
CA LEU A 121 11.74 11.86 6.74
C LEU A 121 12.08 13.15 7.48
N SER A 122 11.25 14.18 7.35
CA SER A 122 11.40 15.42 8.13
C SER A 122 11.14 15.21 9.63
N ASN A 123 10.30 14.23 9.96
CA ASN A 123 9.92 13.87 11.32
C ASN A 123 10.85 12.83 11.97
N GLY A 124 11.87 12.36 11.24
CA GLY A 124 12.89 11.45 11.75
C GLY A 124 12.73 9.99 11.30
N ASP A 125 11.86 9.70 10.33
CA ASP A 125 11.87 8.40 9.67
C ASP A 125 13.25 8.22 8.99
N GLY A 126 13.90 7.08 9.22
CA GLY A 126 15.33 6.86 8.91
C GLY A 126 16.28 6.99 10.12
N GLY A 127 15.77 7.41 11.28
CA GLY A 127 16.47 7.35 12.57
C GLY A 127 17.80 8.09 12.58
N GLU A 128 18.82 7.52 13.22
CA GLU A 128 20.14 8.15 13.33
C GLU A 128 20.88 8.23 11.98
N LEU A 129 20.48 7.47 10.97
CA LEU A 129 21.16 7.36 9.68
C LEU A 129 20.75 8.46 8.71
N ILE A 130 19.53 9.02 8.83
CA ILE A 130 19.05 10.14 8.02
C ILE A 130 18.92 11.37 8.91
N GLN A 131 19.87 12.28 8.78
CA GLN A 131 19.89 13.53 9.55
C GLN A 131 19.72 14.73 8.63
N ASN A 132 19.17 15.82 9.15
CA ASN A 132 19.04 17.09 8.42
C ASN A 132 18.33 16.93 7.05
N TYR A 133 17.28 16.12 6.99
CA TYR A 133 16.51 15.92 5.78
C TYR A 133 15.94 17.25 5.26
N LYS A 134 15.98 17.42 3.93
CA LYS A 134 15.45 18.58 3.25
C LYS A 134 14.89 18.19 1.87
N LYS A 135 13.58 18.37 1.70
CA LYS A 135 12.93 18.34 0.38
C LYS A 135 13.53 19.43 -0.51
N LEU A 136 13.97 19.06 -1.72
CA LEU A 136 14.52 19.97 -2.72
C LEU A 136 13.47 20.33 -3.77
N ASN A 137 12.81 19.32 -4.33
CA ASN A 137 11.84 19.51 -5.41
C ASN A 137 10.81 18.38 -5.47
N TYR A 138 9.65 18.66 -6.05
CA TYR A 138 8.69 17.65 -6.50
C TYR A 138 8.29 17.97 -7.93
N VAL A 139 8.28 16.96 -8.81
CA VAL A 139 7.85 17.08 -10.20
C VAL A 139 6.78 16.04 -10.47
N ASP A 140 5.62 16.51 -10.93
CA ASP A 140 4.55 15.65 -11.42
C ASP A 140 4.84 15.21 -12.87
N VAL A 141 4.54 13.95 -13.17
CA VAL A 141 4.76 13.29 -14.47
C VAL A 141 3.46 12.57 -14.87
N PRO A 142 2.41 13.33 -15.22
CA PRO A 142 1.06 12.80 -15.36
C PRO A 142 0.94 11.77 -16.50
N GLU A 143 1.74 11.90 -17.55
CA GLU A 143 1.77 10.96 -18.67
C GLU A 143 2.26 9.55 -18.30
N LYS A 144 2.85 9.39 -17.11
CA LYS A 144 3.29 8.11 -16.54
C LYS A 144 2.54 7.73 -15.26
N ALA A 145 1.51 8.49 -14.86
CA ALA A 145 0.88 8.37 -13.53
C ALA A 145 1.93 8.35 -12.40
N ALA A 146 2.90 9.26 -12.49
CA ALA A 146 4.09 9.23 -11.65
C ALA A 146 4.50 10.60 -11.12
N GLY A 147 5.30 10.60 -10.06
CA GLY A 147 5.83 11.78 -9.39
C GLY A 147 7.27 11.56 -8.94
N ILE A 148 8.09 12.60 -9.02
CA ILE A 148 9.51 12.56 -8.66
C ILE A 148 9.75 13.50 -7.49
N LEU A 149 10.10 12.94 -6.33
CA LEU A 149 10.59 13.69 -5.18
C LEU A 149 12.12 13.69 -5.18
N GLU A 150 12.72 14.87 -5.17
CA GLU A 150 14.15 15.06 -4.93
C GLU A 150 14.35 15.67 -3.55
N ALA A 151 15.26 15.09 -2.77
CA ALA A 151 15.60 15.54 -1.44
C ALA A 151 17.09 15.35 -1.16
N GLU A 152 17.58 16.00 -0.11
CA GLU A 152 18.92 15.81 0.43
C GLU A 152 18.88 15.50 1.92
N TYR A 153 19.84 14.73 2.39
CA TYR A 153 20.06 14.48 3.82
C TYR A 153 21.54 14.27 4.13
N THR A 154 21.90 14.27 5.41
CA THR A 154 23.22 13.91 5.92
C THR A 154 23.18 12.48 6.45
N HIS A 155 24.00 11.59 5.90
CA HIS A 155 24.12 10.22 6.40
C HIS A 155 24.81 10.23 7.77
N GLY A 156 24.13 9.78 8.82
CA GLY A 156 24.57 9.97 10.21
C GLY A 156 25.92 9.33 10.55
N GLU A 157 26.19 8.12 10.06
CA GLU A 157 27.45 7.42 10.35
C GLU A 157 28.63 7.93 9.52
N LEU A 158 28.36 8.32 8.27
CA LEU A 158 29.39 8.69 7.31
C LEU A 158 29.64 10.21 7.31
N ASN A 159 28.71 10.97 7.89
CA ASN A 159 28.65 12.42 7.84
C ASN A 159 28.81 12.97 6.40
N GLN A 160 28.15 12.32 5.45
CA GLN A 160 28.17 12.67 4.03
C GLN A 160 26.81 13.15 3.57
N GLN A 161 26.80 14.13 2.66
CA GLN A 161 25.57 14.57 2.02
C GLN A 161 25.14 13.55 0.96
N VAL A 162 23.89 13.12 1.05
CA VAL A 162 23.24 12.16 0.15
C VAL A 162 22.08 12.86 -0.54
N VAL A 163 21.97 12.66 -1.85
CA VAL A 163 20.80 13.04 -2.64
C VAL A 163 19.92 11.81 -2.75
N LEU A 164 18.67 11.96 -2.31
CA LEU A 164 17.61 10.97 -2.42
C LEU A 164 16.69 11.39 -3.56
N THR A 165 16.50 10.52 -4.54
CA THR A 165 15.44 10.67 -5.55
C THR A 165 14.48 9.51 -5.41
N GLN A 166 13.22 9.82 -5.12
CA GLN A 166 12.15 8.84 -5.05
C GLN A 166 11.21 9.05 -6.24
N TYR A 167 10.98 7.98 -6.99
CA TYR A 167 10.05 7.95 -8.09
C TYR A 167 8.86 7.09 -7.69
N PHE A 168 7.72 7.76 -7.57
CA PHE A 168 6.45 7.17 -7.22
C PHE A 168 5.69 6.94 -8.51
N VAL A 169 5.31 5.70 -8.79
CA VAL A 169 4.42 5.36 -9.89
C VAL A 169 3.22 4.66 -9.28
N SER A 170 2.02 5.18 -9.54
CA SER A 170 0.79 4.55 -9.07
C SER A 170 0.04 3.98 -10.27
N ASN A 171 -0.47 2.76 -10.13
CA ASN A 171 -1.45 2.21 -11.06
C ASN A 171 -2.87 2.21 -10.45
N GLY A 172 -3.08 2.91 -9.34
CA GLY A 172 -4.34 2.98 -8.60
C GLY A 172 -4.48 1.93 -7.49
N ASN A 173 -3.84 0.77 -7.63
CA ASN A 173 -3.98 -0.34 -6.67
C ASN A 173 -2.65 -0.62 -5.94
N ALA A 174 -1.55 -0.33 -6.62
CA ALA A 174 -0.21 -0.49 -6.12
C ALA A 174 0.60 0.78 -6.36
N LEU A 175 1.35 1.16 -5.33
CA LEU A 175 2.35 2.20 -5.38
C LEU A 175 3.73 1.58 -5.53
N TYR A 176 4.38 1.89 -6.63
CA TYR A 176 5.77 1.54 -6.89
C TYR A 176 6.63 2.70 -6.41
N THR A 177 7.43 2.49 -5.37
CA THR A 177 8.37 3.50 -4.89
C THR A 177 9.79 3.06 -5.22
N LEU A 178 10.34 3.64 -6.29
CA LEU A 178 11.74 3.45 -6.67
C LEU A 178 12.58 4.54 -6.01
N SER A 179 13.41 4.16 -5.04
CA SER A 179 14.29 5.08 -4.33
C SER A 179 15.73 4.92 -4.80
N THR A 180 16.37 6.01 -5.18
CA THR A 180 17.81 6.06 -5.44
C THR A 180 18.50 6.97 -4.44
N SER A 181 19.59 6.50 -3.85
CA SER A 181 20.42 7.29 -2.94
C SER A 181 21.81 7.40 -3.54
N TYR A 182 22.29 8.63 -3.75
CA TYR A 182 23.62 8.90 -4.27
C TYR A 182 24.37 9.80 -3.31
N SER A 183 25.66 9.56 -3.12
CA SER A 183 26.51 10.60 -2.53
C SER A 183 26.39 11.88 -3.37
N LYS A 184 26.44 13.06 -2.74
CA LYS A 184 26.36 14.33 -3.49
C LYS A 184 27.41 14.41 -4.60
N THR A 185 28.62 13.89 -4.32
CA THR A 185 29.70 13.77 -5.30
C THR A 185 29.32 12.85 -6.46
N SER A 186 28.79 11.65 -6.22
CA SER A 186 28.36 10.74 -7.29
C SER A 186 27.22 11.33 -8.11
N TYR A 187 26.23 11.96 -7.46
CA TYR A 187 25.09 12.61 -8.12
C TYR A 187 25.55 13.67 -9.13
N ASP A 188 26.48 14.53 -8.71
CA ASP A 188 27.03 15.61 -9.55
C ASP A 188 27.98 15.08 -10.65
N ASN A 189 28.58 13.89 -10.47
CA ASN A 189 29.53 13.28 -11.40
C ASN A 189 28.88 12.19 -12.27
N GLY A 190 27.70 12.49 -12.83
CA GLY A 190 27.00 11.62 -13.78
C GLY A 190 25.81 10.86 -13.19
N GLY A 191 25.69 10.79 -11.85
CA GLY A 191 24.58 10.11 -11.20
C GLY A 191 23.20 10.65 -11.61
N LYS A 192 23.07 11.97 -11.84
CA LYS A 192 21.83 12.56 -12.36
C LYS A 192 21.39 11.97 -13.71
N ALA A 193 22.33 11.77 -14.63
CA ALA A 193 22.03 11.18 -15.94
C ALA A 193 21.67 9.69 -15.80
N THR A 194 22.36 8.97 -14.92
CA THR A 194 22.05 7.57 -14.58
C THR A 194 20.65 7.43 -13.98
N ILE A 195 20.27 8.29 -13.02
CA ILE A 195 18.92 8.32 -12.44
C ILE A 195 17.89 8.56 -13.52
N GLN A 196 18.06 9.59 -14.36
CA GLN A 196 17.11 9.88 -15.44
C GLN A 196 16.93 8.68 -16.39
N ASN A 197 18.01 8.00 -16.77
CA ASN A 197 17.93 6.80 -17.61
C ASN A 197 17.12 5.68 -16.95
N ILE A 198 17.27 5.48 -15.63
CA ILE A 198 16.48 4.51 -14.86
C ILE A 198 15.00 4.90 -14.92
N LEU A 199 14.65 6.15 -14.59
CA LEU A 199 13.26 6.64 -14.58
C LEU A 199 12.62 6.60 -15.98
N ASP A 200 13.38 6.91 -17.02
CA ASP A 200 12.89 6.88 -18.41
C ASP A 200 12.62 5.46 -18.89
N SER A 201 13.37 4.49 -18.37
CA SER A 201 13.23 3.07 -18.72
C SER A 201 12.18 2.33 -17.88
N PHE A 202 11.71 2.92 -16.79
CA PHE A 202 10.73 2.31 -15.91
C PHE A 202 9.39 2.13 -16.63
N LYS A 203 8.85 0.92 -16.55
CA LYS A 203 7.58 0.54 -17.17
C LYS A 203 6.81 -0.40 -16.27
N ILE A 204 5.51 -0.19 -16.21
CA ILE A 204 4.53 -1.16 -15.73
C ILE A 204 4.02 -1.93 -16.96
N THR A 205 3.99 -3.27 -16.89
CA THR A 205 3.56 -4.10 -18.03
C THR A 205 2.09 -3.87 -18.37
N GLU A 206 1.70 -4.00 -19.65
CA GLU A 206 0.30 -3.80 -20.11
C GLU A 206 -0.72 -4.72 -19.41
N SER A 207 -0.35 -5.85 -18.82
CA SER A 207 -1.27 -6.65 -17.98
C SER A 207 -1.54 -6.00 -16.60
N ALA A 208 -0.66 -5.10 -16.17
CA ALA A 208 -0.80 -4.22 -15.00
C ALA A 208 -1.20 -2.78 -15.38
N MET A 209 -1.35 -2.50 -16.69
CA MET A 209 -1.84 -1.25 -17.28
C MET A 209 -3.22 -1.41 -17.93
N ASN A 210 -3.63 -2.65 -18.27
CA ASN A 210 -4.97 -3.08 -18.69
C ASN A 210 -5.74 -3.77 -17.55
N SER A 211 -5.23 -3.67 -16.32
CA SER A 211 -6.09 -3.59 -15.13
C SER A 211 -6.68 -2.18 -15.01
N ILE A 212 -7.12 -1.61 -16.14
CA ILE A 212 -8.13 -0.54 -16.20
C ILE A 212 -9.46 -1.28 -16.18
N ASP A 213 -9.72 -1.89 -15.03
CA ASP A 213 -11.02 -2.12 -14.44
C ASP A 213 -10.76 -2.85 -13.13
N THR A 214 -11.48 -2.45 -12.09
CA THR A 214 -11.53 -2.99 -10.72
C THR A 214 -10.38 -2.70 -9.73
N SER A 215 -10.76 -2.03 -8.63
CA SER A 215 -10.15 -1.90 -7.28
C SER A 215 -9.14 -0.75 -6.99
N ALA A 216 -9.51 0.52 -7.03
CA ALA A 216 -10.00 1.28 -5.85
C ALA A 216 -8.93 2.19 -5.20
N ASN A 217 -9.16 3.52 -5.32
CA ASN A 217 -8.60 4.56 -4.47
C ASN A 217 -9.44 4.75 -3.22
N ALA A 218 -8.79 4.84 -2.06
CA ALA A 218 -9.33 5.44 -0.84
C ALA A 218 -8.33 6.48 -0.29
N ASP A 219 -8.15 7.58 -1.02
CA ASP A 219 -8.21 8.91 -0.39
C ASP A 219 -9.60 9.47 -0.71
N SER A 220 -10.15 10.30 0.17
CA SER A 220 -11.54 10.75 0.18
C SER A 220 -11.89 11.76 -0.93
N SER A 221 -11.60 11.37 -2.17
CA SER A 221 -12.14 11.92 -3.38
C SER A 221 -12.93 10.83 -4.12
N LEU A 222 -14.20 11.13 -4.41
CA LEU A 222 -15.20 10.27 -5.06
C LEU A 222 -14.87 10.01 -6.55
N GLU A 223 -13.70 9.46 -6.87
CA GLU A 223 -13.34 9.03 -8.22
C GLU A 223 -12.81 7.58 -8.19
N GLY A 224 -13.71 6.62 -8.42
CA GLY A 224 -13.41 5.18 -8.49
C GLY A 224 -14.52 4.27 -7.91
N PHE A 225 -15.33 4.79 -6.99
CA PHE A 225 -16.55 4.13 -6.55
C PHE A 225 -17.66 4.35 -7.56
N THR A 226 -18.20 3.25 -8.07
CA THR A 226 -19.45 3.23 -8.79
C THR A 226 -20.57 2.86 -7.82
N GLU A 227 -21.80 3.16 -8.19
CA GLU A 227 -22.97 2.61 -7.48
C GLU A 227 -22.94 1.07 -7.43
N GLU A 228 -22.20 0.42 -8.32
CA GLU A 228 -22.11 -1.03 -8.47
C GLU A 228 -21.15 -1.69 -7.47
N ASN A 229 -20.09 -1.01 -7.04
CA ASN A 229 -19.06 -1.62 -6.19
C ASN A 229 -18.94 -0.97 -4.80
N ILE A 230 -19.53 0.19 -4.57
CA ILE A 230 -19.26 0.98 -3.37
C ILE A 230 -19.42 0.20 -2.06
N PHE A 231 -20.48 -0.61 -1.91
CA PHE A 231 -20.68 -1.38 -0.70
C PHE A 231 -19.69 -2.56 -0.57
N ALA A 232 -19.34 -3.21 -1.68
CA ALA A 232 -18.36 -4.29 -1.68
C ALA A 232 -16.97 -3.77 -1.28
N GLU A 233 -16.60 -2.59 -1.77
CA GLU A 233 -15.35 -1.93 -1.42
C GLU A 233 -15.34 -1.46 0.03
N MET A 234 -16.45 -0.90 0.53
CA MET A 234 -16.58 -0.55 1.95
C MET A 234 -16.34 -1.77 2.85
N MET A 235 -16.96 -2.90 2.52
CA MET A 235 -16.77 -4.15 3.26
C MET A 235 -15.33 -4.66 3.16
N ALA A 236 -14.72 -4.58 1.98
CA ALA A 236 -13.32 -4.97 1.76
C ALA A 236 -12.32 -4.09 2.53
N TYR A 237 -12.68 -2.84 2.84
CA TYR A 237 -11.90 -1.94 3.67
C TYR A 237 -12.13 -2.16 5.17
N ILE A 238 -13.38 -2.32 5.60
CA ILE A 238 -13.75 -2.43 7.02
C ILE A 238 -13.23 -3.73 7.63
N ILE A 239 -13.42 -4.85 6.95
CA ILE A 239 -13.06 -6.18 7.49
C ILE A 239 -11.58 -6.25 7.91
N PRO A 240 -10.58 -5.95 7.07
CA PRO A 240 -9.18 -5.99 7.48
C PRO A 240 -8.81 -4.91 8.51
N THR A 241 -9.60 -3.85 8.64
CA THR A 241 -9.37 -2.78 9.62
C THR A 241 -9.86 -3.18 11.01
N GLU A 242 -11.03 -3.84 11.09
CA GLU A 242 -11.69 -4.22 12.34
C GLU A 242 -11.31 -5.63 12.81
N ILE A 243 -10.82 -6.48 11.89
CA ILE A 243 -10.53 -7.89 12.14
C ILE A 243 -9.09 -8.18 11.74
N GLU A 244 -8.26 -8.54 12.72
CA GLU A 244 -6.89 -9.01 12.48
C GLU A 244 -6.90 -10.22 11.54
N ASP A 245 -6.10 -10.15 10.46
CA ASP A 245 -6.06 -11.11 9.35
C ASP A 245 -7.43 -11.33 8.65
N GLY A 246 -8.39 -10.43 8.87
CA GLY A 246 -9.69 -10.44 8.21
C GLY A 246 -9.56 -10.05 6.73
N ALA A 247 -10.30 -10.75 5.86
CA ALA A 247 -10.46 -10.35 4.47
C ALA A 247 -11.89 -10.66 4.03
N LEU A 248 -12.41 -9.84 3.11
CA LEU A 248 -13.66 -10.15 2.42
C LEU A 248 -13.41 -11.27 1.41
N ASP A 249 -14.17 -12.36 1.50
CA ASP A 249 -14.06 -13.43 0.51
C ASP A 249 -14.53 -12.96 -0.88
N GLU A 250 -13.81 -13.39 -1.92
CA GLU A 250 -14.09 -13.05 -3.31
C GLU A 250 -15.53 -13.40 -3.73
N LYS A 251 -16.10 -14.49 -3.20
CA LYS A 251 -17.49 -14.87 -3.48
C LYS A 251 -18.48 -13.85 -2.95
N THR A 252 -18.27 -13.38 -1.72
CA THR A 252 -19.13 -12.38 -1.10
C THR A 252 -18.98 -11.05 -1.82
N TYR A 253 -17.74 -10.63 -2.11
CA TYR A 253 -17.46 -9.40 -2.88
C TYR A 253 -18.18 -9.41 -4.23
N ASN A 254 -18.02 -10.50 -5.00
CA ASN A 254 -18.66 -10.65 -6.30
C ASN A 254 -20.19 -10.71 -6.21
N TYR A 255 -20.74 -11.35 -5.16
CA TYR A 255 -22.18 -11.38 -4.94
C TYR A 255 -22.74 -9.98 -4.72
N ILE A 256 -22.07 -9.17 -3.88
CA ILE A 256 -22.48 -7.79 -3.60
C ILE A 256 -22.47 -6.96 -4.90
N ILE A 257 -21.41 -7.04 -5.72
CA ILE A 257 -21.35 -6.30 -6.99
C ILE A 257 -22.47 -6.72 -7.94
N GLN A 258 -22.69 -8.03 -8.10
CA GLN A 258 -23.73 -8.55 -8.99
C GLN A 258 -25.16 -8.18 -8.57
N HIS A 259 -25.34 -7.83 -7.30
CA HIS A 259 -26.63 -7.47 -6.70
C HIS A 259 -26.57 -6.10 -6.00
N HIS A 260 -25.75 -5.17 -6.49
CA HIS A 260 -25.41 -3.92 -5.81
C HIS A 260 -26.63 -3.07 -5.41
N GLN A 261 -27.70 -3.12 -6.21
CA GLN A 261 -28.99 -2.48 -5.93
C GLN A 261 -29.68 -2.99 -4.66
N LEU A 262 -29.27 -4.15 -4.15
CA LEU A 262 -29.76 -4.74 -2.91
C LEU A 262 -28.91 -4.35 -1.71
N PHE A 263 -27.80 -3.63 -1.87
CA PHE A 263 -26.84 -3.37 -0.80
C PHE A 263 -26.48 -1.88 -0.71
N PRO A 264 -27.30 -1.07 -0.01
CA PRO A 264 -28.53 -1.43 0.69
C PRO A 264 -29.77 -1.43 -0.23
N ALA A 265 -30.76 -2.26 0.10
CA ALA A 265 -32.04 -2.26 -0.59
C ALA A 265 -32.96 -1.19 0.03
N VAL A 266 -32.92 0.03 -0.51
CA VAL A 266 -33.62 1.19 0.08
C VAL A 266 -35.06 1.32 -0.42
N THR A 267 -35.32 1.03 -1.69
CA THR A 267 -36.66 1.18 -2.24
C THR A 267 -37.55 -0.02 -1.87
N PRO A 268 -38.89 0.14 -1.81
CA PRO A 268 -39.78 -0.99 -1.55
C PRO A 268 -39.67 -2.15 -2.56
N GLU A 269 -39.26 -1.85 -3.79
CA GLU A 269 -39.06 -2.85 -4.84
C GLU A 269 -37.76 -3.64 -4.62
N ASP A 270 -36.69 -2.96 -4.24
CA ASP A 270 -35.41 -3.60 -3.89
C ASP A 270 -35.54 -4.42 -2.60
N GLN A 271 -36.22 -3.90 -1.58
CA GLN A 271 -36.48 -4.63 -0.33
C GLN A 271 -37.26 -5.92 -0.58
N LYS A 272 -38.24 -5.88 -1.49
CA LYS A 272 -38.98 -7.07 -1.90
C LYS A 272 -38.09 -8.06 -2.65
N SER A 273 -37.18 -7.57 -3.48
CA SER A 273 -36.21 -8.39 -4.22
C SER A 273 -35.20 -9.04 -3.28
N ALA A 274 -34.64 -8.29 -2.32
CA ALA A 274 -33.77 -8.80 -1.28
C ALA A 274 -34.44 -9.91 -0.44
N LYS A 275 -35.71 -9.71 -0.05
CA LYS A 275 -36.51 -10.74 0.65
C LYS A 275 -36.69 -12.01 -0.18
N ALA A 276 -36.75 -11.91 -1.50
CA ALA A 276 -36.92 -13.05 -2.39
C ALA A 276 -35.63 -13.86 -2.62
N GLU A 277 -34.46 -13.22 -2.48
CA GLU A 277 -33.14 -13.86 -2.61
C GLU A 277 -32.75 -14.71 -1.39
N VAL A 278 -33.41 -14.51 -0.24
CA VAL A 278 -33.12 -15.25 1.00
C VAL A 278 -33.28 -16.76 0.78
N ASP A 279 -32.22 -17.52 1.07
CA ASP A 279 -32.28 -18.97 1.20
C ASP A 279 -32.70 -19.34 2.65
N PRO A 280 -33.96 -19.77 2.87
CA PRO A 280 -34.50 -20.01 4.21
C PRO A 280 -33.90 -21.25 4.88
N THR A 281 -33.07 -22.01 4.16
CA THR A 281 -32.40 -23.19 4.72
C THR A 281 -31.10 -22.84 5.45
N ILE A 282 -30.60 -21.61 5.26
CA ILE A 282 -29.40 -21.11 5.91
C ILE A 282 -29.77 -20.49 7.26
N THR A 283 -28.97 -20.79 8.27
CA THR A 283 -29.11 -20.20 9.60
C THR A 283 -27.72 -19.84 10.12
N SER A 284 -27.65 -18.96 11.11
CA SER A 284 -26.41 -18.64 11.85
C SER A 284 -25.63 -19.90 12.28
N ARG A 285 -26.32 -20.95 12.70
CA ARG A 285 -25.73 -22.24 13.09
C ARG A 285 -25.01 -22.96 11.93
N HIS A 286 -25.48 -22.80 10.70
CA HIS A 286 -24.79 -23.33 9.52
C HIS A 286 -23.48 -22.58 9.29
N LEU A 287 -23.52 -21.25 9.40
CA LEU A 287 -22.35 -20.40 9.17
C LEU A 287 -21.24 -20.65 10.18
N LEU A 288 -21.57 -20.76 11.48
CA LEU A 288 -20.60 -21.10 12.53
C LEU A 288 -19.93 -22.47 12.32
N LYS A 289 -20.63 -23.40 11.65
CA LYS A 289 -20.06 -24.72 11.34
C LYS A 289 -19.11 -24.66 10.14
N ASN A 290 -19.52 -23.98 9.08
CA ASN A 290 -18.73 -23.79 7.88
C ASN A 290 -19.35 -22.68 7.04
N LEU A 291 -18.68 -21.54 6.96
CA LEU A 291 -19.12 -20.35 6.23
C LEU A 291 -19.08 -20.54 4.71
N ASN A 292 -18.05 -21.24 4.20
CA ASN A 292 -17.65 -21.25 2.78
C ASN A 292 -18.75 -21.64 1.76
N PRO A 293 -19.71 -22.54 2.07
CA PRO A 293 -20.80 -22.88 1.14
C PRO A 293 -21.89 -21.81 1.02
N TYR A 294 -21.83 -20.75 1.82
CA TYR A 294 -22.91 -19.78 1.98
C TYR A 294 -22.48 -18.33 1.69
N LEU A 295 -21.20 -18.11 1.32
CA LEU A 295 -20.62 -16.78 1.07
C LEU A 295 -21.30 -16.00 -0.07
N ASP A 296 -21.91 -16.72 -1.02
CA ASP A 296 -22.64 -16.19 -2.17
C ASP A 296 -24.16 -16.37 -2.03
N LYS A 297 -24.68 -16.42 -0.80
CA LYS A 297 -26.09 -16.65 -0.54
C LYS A 297 -26.68 -15.67 0.46
N MET A 298 -27.77 -15.01 0.06
CA MET A 298 -28.56 -14.19 0.96
C MET A 298 -29.18 -15.07 2.04
N MET A 299 -29.08 -14.61 3.29
CA MET A 299 -29.72 -15.25 4.43
C MET A 299 -30.50 -14.24 5.26
N GLU A 300 -31.32 -14.74 6.18
CA GLU A 300 -32.04 -13.96 7.17
C GLU A 300 -31.65 -14.42 8.57
N VAL A 301 -31.43 -13.46 9.48
CA VAL A 301 -31.22 -13.72 10.90
C VAL A 301 -31.93 -12.64 11.72
N SER A 302 -32.63 -13.07 12.76
CA SER A 302 -33.31 -12.18 13.70
C SER A 302 -32.70 -12.29 15.08
N GLY A 303 -32.71 -11.20 15.82
CA GLY A 303 -32.11 -11.13 17.15
C GLY A 303 -32.30 -9.78 17.82
N TYR A 304 -31.90 -9.71 19.08
CA TYR A 304 -31.88 -8.45 19.85
C TYR A 304 -30.61 -7.68 19.52
N VAL A 305 -30.76 -6.38 19.26
CA VAL A 305 -29.64 -5.43 19.11
C VAL A 305 -28.98 -5.25 20.47
N ILE A 306 -27.69 -5.54 20.55
CA ILE A 306 -26.87 -5.33 21.75
C ILE A 306 -25.89 -4.18 21.60
N ASP A 307 -25.60 -3.77 20.36
CA ASP A 307 -24.91 -2.53 20.05
C ASP A 307 -25.31 -2.06 18.65
N ILE A 308 -25.39 -0.74 18.47
CA ILE A 308 -25.65 -0.13 17.17
C ILE A 308 -24.99 1.24 17.11
N THR A 309 -24.19 1.45 16.06
CA THR A 309 -23.56 2.73 15.79
C THR A 309 -23.77 3.14 14.34
N GLU A 310 -23.85 4.45 14.11
CA GLU A 310 -23.89 5.03 12.77
C GLU A 310 -22.75 6.03 12.62
N GLU A 311 -22.05 5.94 11.50
CA GLU A 311 -21.02 6.89 11.09
C GLU A 311 -21.34 7.45 9.71
N GLU A 312 -21.14 8.75 9.53
CA GLU A 312 -21.20 9.41 8.23
C GLU A 312 -19.80 9.45 7.63
N LEU A 313 -19.63 8.77 6.50
CA LEU A 313 -18.39 8.75 5.74
C LEU A 313 -18.34 9.94 4.78
N ASP A 314 -17.13 10.28 4.31
CA ASP A 314 -16.93 11.28 3.27
C ASP A 314 -17.77 10.91 2.02
N GLY A 315 -18.48 11.90 1.47
CA GLY A 315 -19.44 11.68 0.38
C GLY A 315 -20.90 11.51 0.82
N GLY A 316 -21.20 11.63 2.12
CA GLY A 316 -22.56 11.64 2.65
C GLY A 316 -23.22 10.28 2.74
N ILE A 317 -22.41 9.22 2.75
CA ILE A 317 -22.85 7.84 2.93
C ILE A 317 -22.86 7.54 4.42
N THR A 318 -24.01 7.12 4.94
CA THR A 318 -24.11 6.62 6.31
C THR A 318 -23.84 5.13 6.31
N ILE A 319 -22.96 4.68 7.19
CA ILE A 319 -22.81 3.26 7.50
C ILE A 319 -23.27 2.99 8.92
N ALA A 320 -24.05 1.94 9.10
CA ALA A 320 -24.45 1.42 10.38
C ALA A 320 -23.74 0.09 10.65
N GLU A 321 -23.13 -0.02 11.83
CA GLU A 321 -22.68 -1.28 12.40
C GLU A 321 -23.72 -1.74 13.42
N ILE A 322 -24.29 -2.93 13.21
CA ILE A 322 -25.33 -3.49 14.05
C ILE A 322 -24.83 -4.81 14.62
N HIS A 323 -24.75 -4.91 15.94
CA HIS A 323 -24.45 -6.14 16.65
C HIS A 323 -25.74 -6.71 17.25
N ILE A 324 -26.12 -7.92 16.82
CA ILE A 324 -27.26 -8.65 17.37
C ILE A 324 -26.83 -9.96 18.03
N ILE A 325 -27.65 -10.41 18.98
CA ILE A 325 -27.65 -11.79 19.48
C ILE A 325 -28.94 -12.48 19.00
N ASP A 326 -28.79 -13.58 18.27
CA ASP A 326 -29.94 -14.36 17.79
C ASP A 326 -30.57 -15.24 18.88
N ASP A 327 -31.72 -15.85 18.58
CA ASP A 327 -32.43 -16.74 19.51
C ASP A 327 -31.64 -18.00 19.95
N ASN A 328 -30.50 -18.28 19.31
CA ASN A 328 -29.61 -19.40 19.64
C ASN A 328 -28.34 -18.91 20.37
N ASP A 329 -28.34 -17.70 20.89
CA ASP A 329 -27.21 -17.03 21.55
C ASP A 329 -25.96 -16.86 20.65
N ASN A 330 -26.14 -16.83 19.33
CA ASN A 330 -25.04 -16.55 18.40
C ASN A 330 -24.85 -15.04 18.24
N SER A 331 -23.60 -14.63 18.13
CA SER A 331 -23.20 -13.26 17.84
C SER A 331 -23.17 -13.01 16.33
N ILE A 332 -23.88 -11.99 15.88
CA ILE A 332 -23.87 -11.53 14.48
C ILE A 332 -23.62 -10.04 14.47
N VAL A 333 -22.62 -9.61 13.69
CA VAL A 333 -22.36 -8.21 13.37
C VAL A 333 -22.70 -7.97 11.91
N GLY A 334 -23.41 -6.89 11.61
CA GLY A 334 -23.83 -6.52 10.28
C GLY A 334 -23.42 -5.10 9.95
N PHE A 335 -22.87 -4.89 8.76
CA PHE A 335 -22.66 -3.55 8.21
C PHE A 335 -23.75 -3.24 7.20
N TYR A 336 -24.41 -2.10 7.33
CA TYR A 336 -25.50 -1.64 6.48
C TYR A 336 -25.18 -0.23 5.97
N ALA A 337 -25.07 -0.03 4.65
CA ALA A 337 -24.71 1.27 4.07
C ALA A 337 -25.89 2.25 3.95
N ASN A 338 -26.67 2.38 5.02
CA ASN A 338 -27.66 3.43 5.19
C ASN A 338 -27.95 3.63 6.68
N SER A 339 -28.70 4.67 7.03
CA SER A 339 -29.24 4.81 8.38
C SER A 339 -30.28 3.72 8.67
N THR A 340 -30.28 3.25 9.91
CA THR A 340 -31.22 2.28 10.48
C THR A 340 -32.46 2.94 11.08
N GLY A 341 -32.51 4.29 11.10
CA GLY A 341 -33.67 5.04 11.53
C GLY A 341 -33.83 5.05 13.06
N ASP A 342 -34.92 4.49 13.55
CA ASP A 342 -35.29 4.46 14.98
C ASP A 342 -34.99 3.12 15.68
N ILE A 343 -34.14 2.30 15.05
CA ILE A 343 -33.60 1.08 15.66
C ILE A 343 -32.58 1.47 16.72
N LEU A 344 -32.76 0.94 17.92
CA LEU A 344 -31.92 1.18 19.09
C LEU A 344 -31.49 -0.13 19.73
N GLU A 345 -30.56 -0.05 20.67
CA GLU A 345 -30.24 -1.15 21.60
C GLU A 345 -31.54 -1.70 22.23
N ASP A 346 -31.57 -3.02 22.47
CA ASP A 346 -32.71 -3.82 22.94
C ASP A 346 -33.86 -4.02 21.94
N ASP A 347 -33.85 -3.39 20.76
CA ASP A 347 -34.85 -3.69 19.73
C ASP A 347 -34.63 -5.09 19.12
N TYR A 348 -35.73 -5.76 18.77
CA TYR A 348 -35.67 -7.01 18.02
C TYR A 348 -35.73 -6.71 16.53
N VAL A 349 -34.71 -7.11 15.79
CA VAL A 349 -34.56 -6.79 14.36
C VAL A 349 -34.38 -8.06 13.54
N THR A 350 -34.65 -7.94 12.24
CA THR A 350 -34.35 -8.95 11.24
C THR A 350 -33.38 -8.38 10.22
N LEU A 351 -32.17 -8.94 10.19
CA LEU A 351 -31.15 -8.64 9.20
C LEU A 351 -31.29 -9.60 8.02
N ARG A 352 -31.20 -9.07 6.79
CA ARG A 352 -30.98 -9.88 5.59
C ARG A 352 -29.71 -9.43 4.92
N GLY A 353 -28.85 -10.37 4.57
CA GLY A 353 -27.54 -10.05 4.05
C GLY A 353 -26.78 -11.29 3.60
N VAL A 354 -25.57 -11.06 3.11
CA VAL A 354 -24.63 -12.12 2.75
C VAL A 354 -23.54 -12.28 3.80
N PRO A 355 -23.13 -13.51 4.11
CA PRO A 355 -22.01 -13.73 5.01
C PRO A 355 -20.70 -13.29 4.37
N ALA A 356 -19.88 -12.57 5.12
CA ALA A 356 -18.58 -12.09 4.67
C ALA A 356 -17.43 -12.86 5.31
N THR A 357 -17.42 -12.92 6.64
CA THR A 357 -16.40 -13.64 7.40
C THR A 357 -16.95 -14.04 8.77
N TYR A 358 -16.18 -14.79 9.56
CA TYR A 358 -16.39 -14.89 11.00
C TYR A 358 -15.08 -14.58 11.71
N TYR A 359 -15.18 -14.01 12.90
CA TYR A 359 -14.03 -13.59 13.69
C TYR A 359 -14.29 -13.82 15.16
N SER A 360 -13.26 -13.62 15.97
CA SER A 360 -13.37 -13.76 17.42
C SER A 360 -12.84 -12.54 18.12
N PHE A 361 -13.54 -12.11 19.16
CA PHE A 361 -13.12 -10.99 20.01
C PHE A 361 -13.26 -11.34 21.50
N ASP A 362 -12.49 -10.65 22.33
CA ASP A 362 -12.56 -10.80 23.78
C ASP A 362 -13.84 -10.16 24.32
N ASN A 363 -14.58 -10.92 25.13
CA ASN A 363 -15.80 -10.42 25.74
C ASN A 363 -15.50 -9.67 27.05
N ILE A 364 -16.35 -8.70 27.38
CA ILE A 364 -16.21 -7.86 28.59
C ILE A 364 -16.32 -8.64 29.91
N SER A 365 -16.87 -9.87 29.87
CA SER A 365 -17.07 -10.74 31.05
C SER A 365 -15.92 -11.75 31.26
N GLY A 366 -14.91 -11.73 30.39
CA GLY A 366 -13.86 -12.74 30.30
C GLY A 366 -14.25 -13.91 29.37
N GLY A 367 -13.37 -14.19 28.40
CA GLY A 367 -13.54 -15.24 27.40
C GLY A 367 -13.56 -14.68 25.98
N THR A 368 -13.75 -15.56 25.01
CA THR A 368 -13.74 -15.22 23.58
C THR A 368 -15.11 -15.49 22.98
N THR A 369 -15.67 -14.50 22.29
CA THR A 369 -16.91 -14.63 21.51
C THR A 369 -16.56 -14.84 20.05
N ILE A 370 -17.24 -15.78 19.40
CA ILE A 370 -17.17 -15.96 17.94
C ILE A 370 -18.36 -15.24 17.33
N SER A 371 -18.12 -14.41 16.33
CA SER A 371 -19.15 -13.62 15.66
C SER A 371 -19.09 -13.82 14.15
N ILE A 372 -20.25 -13.80 13.52
CA ILE A 372 -20.39 -13.79 12.06
C ILE A 372 -20.53 -12.35 11.61
N LEU A 373 -19.81 -11.96 10.56
CA LEU A 373 -19.95 -10.67 9.91
C LEU A 373 -20.82 -10.81 8.65
N LEU A 374 -21.85 -9.97 8.53
CA LEU A 374 -22.74 -9.87 7.38
C LEU A 374 -22.60 -8.53 6.66
N GLY A 375 -22.58 -8.58 5.32
CA GLY A 375 -22.95 -7.41 4.52
C GLY A 375 -24.47 -7.34 4.43
N VAL A 376 -25.07 -6.31 5.02
CA VAL A 376 -26.53 -6.21 5.21
C VAL A 376 -27.19 -5.52 4.03
N SER A 377 -28.21 -6.17 3.48
CA SER A 377 -29.09 -5.68 2.42
C SER A 377 -30.29 -4.92 2.98
N THR A 378 -30.96 -5.49 3.99
CA THR A 378 -32.10 -4.87 4.67
C THR A 378 -32.05 -5.13 6.16
N ILE A 379 -32.55 -4.17 6.93
CA ILE A 379 -32.85 -4.31 8.34
C ILE A 379 -34.30 -3.90 8.59
N ASP A 380 -35.06 -4.76 9.26
CA ASP A 380 -36.45 -4.49 9.67
C ASP A 380 -36.56 -4.63 11.18
N LYS A 381 -37.08 -3.59 11.86
CA LYS A 381 -37.53 -3.71 13.25
C LYS A 381 -38.79 -4.58 13.31
N VAL A 382 -38.81 -5.55 14.23
CA VAL A 382 -39.96 -6.41 14.47
C VAL A 382 -40.72 -5.85 15.67
N GLU A 383 -41.96 -5.41 15.44
CA GLU A 383 -42.86 -4.93 16.49
C GLU A 383 -43.39 -6.02 17.42
#